data_AF-A0A3M1K7R7-F1
#
_entry.id   AF-A0A3M1K7R7-F1
#
_cell.length_a   1.000
_cell.length_b   1.000
_cell.length_c   1.000
_cell.angle_alpha   90.00
_cell.angle_beta   90.00
_cell.angle_gamma   90.00
#
_symmetry.space_group_name_H-M   'P 1'
#
loop_
_entity.id
_entity.type
_entity.pdbx_description
1 polymer ?
#
loop_
_entity_poly.entity_id
_entity_poly.type
_entity_poly.pdbx_seq_one_letter_code
_entity_poly.pdbx_strand_id
1 'polypeptide(L)'
;MRRGLLPDRSPAPAEPPVLVGAAEGQLHEVGAYCARLALTEAGRPVLYLGANVPVADLAATARRTQADVLCISFGPDRTPDDARRELRLLLELLPDADCRIIVGGRGADALQPHQPHITAIPTITALPGALEDHH
;
A
#
# COMPACT_ATOMS: atom_id res chain seq x y z
N MET A 1 -22.66 -36.79 4.12
CA MET A 1 -21.30 -36.48 3.62
C MET A 1 -21.27 -35.04 3.15
N ARG A 2 -20.67 -34.12 3.92
CA ARG A 2 -20.44 -32.72 3.51
C ARG A 2 -18.95 -32.45 3.62
N ARG A 3 -18.26 -32.38 2.48
CA ARG A 3 -16.86 -31.96 2.36
C ARG A 3 -16.84 -30.45 2.58
N GLY A 4 -16.47 -30.03 3.79
CA GLY A 4 -16.18 -28.63 4.08
C GLY A 4 -14.86 -28.26 3.41
N LEU A 5 -14.93 -27.46 2.37
CA LEU A 5 -13.79 -26.79 1.75
C LEU A 5 -13.31 -25.70 2.73
N LEU A 6 -12.13 -25.89 3.32
CA LEU A 6 -11.37 -24.88 4.04
C LEU A 6 -9.98 -24.78 3.38
N PRO A 7 -9.37 -23.58 3.44
CA PRO A 7 -8.79 -22.90 2.28
C PRO A 7 -7.47 -23.50 1.83
N ASP A 8 -7.20 -23.36 0.53
CA ASP A 8 -5.85 -23.47 -0.03
C ASP A 8 -4.94 -22.49 0.72
N ARG A 9 -4.17 -23.03 1.68
CA ARG A 9 -3.09 -22.30 2.30
C ARG A 9 -1.94 -22.37 1.31
N SER A 10 -2.00 -21.55 0.26
CA SER A 10 -0.85 -21.33 -0.61
C SER A 10 0.35 -21.03 0.30
N PRO A 11 1.52 -21.64 0.06
CA PRO A 11 2.69 -21.37 0.88
C PRO A 11 2.90 -19.87 0.98
N ALA A 12 3.19 -19.37 2.19
CA ALA A 12 3.58 -17.97 2.35
C ALA A 12 4.71 -17.70 1.35
N PRO A 13 4.63 -16.62 0.56
CA PRO A 13 5.69 -16.29 -0.38
C PRO A 13 7.03 -16.24 0.37
N ALA A 14 8.11 -16.66 -0.30
CA ALA A 14 9.45 -16.71 0.32
C ALA A 14 9.90 -15.33 0.84
N GLU A 15 9.29 -14.26 0.31
CA GLU A 15 9.46 -12.87 0.73
C GLU A 15 8.08 -12.25 0.97
N PRO A 16 7.93 -11.37 1.98
CA PRO A 16 6.69 -10.64 2.19
C PRO A 16 6.25 -9.81 0.98
N PRO A 17 4.95 -9.80 0.63
CA PRO A 17 4.47 -9.05 -0.52
C PRO A 17 4.45 -7.54 -0.26
N VAL A 18 4.68 -6.75 -1.30
CA VAL A 18 4.33 -5.33 -1.32
C VAL A 18 2.82 -5.20 -1.51
N LEU A 19 2.14 -4.54 -0.59
CA LEU A 19 0.71 -4.27 -0.72
C LEU A 19 0.49 -3.04 -1.59
N VAL A 20 -0.50 -3.09 -2.48
CA VAL A 20 -0.85 -1.97 -3.34
C VAL A 20 -2.36 -1.78 -3.34
N GLY A 21 -2.83 -0.59 -2.99
CA GLY A 21 -4.26 -0.25 -3.03
C GLY A 21 -4.51 1.25 -3.18
N ALA A 22 -5.77 1.61 -3.43
CA ALA A 22 -6.24 2.99 -3.29
C ALA A 22 -7.08 3.12 -2.02
N ALA A 23 -6.96 4.26 -1.35
CA ALA A 23 -7.68 4.51 -0.10
C ALA A 23 -9.21 4.56 -0.30
N GLU A 24 -9.95 4.55 0.81
CA GLU A 24 -11.41 4.61 0.82
C GLU A 24 -11.95 5.83 0.06
N GLY A 25 -13.04 5.62 -0.68
CA GLY A 25 -13.66 6.60 -1.55
C GLY A 25 -12.87 6.88 -2.85
N GLN A 26 -11.72 6.25 -3.07
CA GLN A 26 -10.93 6.40 -4.30
C GLN A 26 -11.28 5.27 -5.29
N LEU A 27 -12.17 5.57 -6.24
CA LEU A 27 -12.57 4.65 -7.31
C LEU A 27 -11.59 4.63 -8.50
N HIS A 28 -10.62 5.55 -8.52
CA HIS A 28 -9.62 5.64 -9.57
C HIS A 28 -8.56 4.53 -9.40
N GLU A 29 -8.78 3.39 -10.06
CA GLU A 29 -7.91 2.21 -9.96
C GLU A 29 -6.58 2.33 -10.70
N VAL A 30 -6.50 3.22 -11.70
CA VAL A 30 -5.38 3.28 -12.64
C VAL A 30 -4.05 3.53 -11.94
N GLY A 31 -4.00 4.46 -10.97
CA GLY A 31 -2.75 4.77 -10.26
C GLY A 31 -2.21 3.58 -9.48
N ALA A 32 -3.08 2.91 -8.71
CA ALA A 32 -2.73 1.72 -7.96
C ALA A 32 -2.39 0.53 -8.89
N TYR A 33 -3.08 0.39 -10.02
CA TYR A 33 -2.79 -0.65 -11.00
C TYR A 33 -1.43 -0.43 -11.68
N CYS A 34 -1.11 0.81 -12.07
CA CYS A 34 0.23 1.16 -12.58
C CYS A 34 1.33 0.89 -11.56
N ALA A 35 1.08 1.17 -10.27
CA ALA A 35 2.02 0.83 -9.20
C ALA A 35 2.29 -0.67 -9.12
N ARG A 36 1.23 -1.48 -9.18
CA ARG A 36 1.35 -2.95 -9.23
C ARG A 36 2.21 -3.37 -10.42
N LEU A 37 1.97 -2.83 -11.61
CA LEU A 37 2.74 -3.19 -12.81
C LEU A 37 4.23 -2.85 -12.64
N ALA A 38 4.55 -1.61 -12.24
CA ALA A 38 5.93 -1.18 -12.05
C ALA A 38 6.69 -2.06 -11.04
N LEU A 39 6.03 -2.45 -9.95
CA LEU A 39 6.59 -3.34 -8.94
C LEU A 39 6.77 -4.78 -9.43
N THR A 40 5.80 -5.28 -10.21
CA THR A 40 5.86 -6.61 -10.80
C THR A 40 6.99 -6.69 -11.83
N GLU A 41 7.17 -5.64 -12.65
CA GLU A 41 8.29 -5.52 -13.59
C GLU A 41 9.64 -5.47 -12.88
N ALA A 42 9.70 -4.87 -11.69
CA ALA A 42 10.87 -4.88 -10.81
C ALA A 42 11.07 -6.21 -10.06
N GLY A 43 10.29 -7.25 -10.36
CA GLY A 43 10.42 -8.58 -9.76
C GLY A 43 9.91 -8.69 -8.32
N ARG A 44 9.16 -7.69 -7.82
CA ARG A 44 8.63 -7.71 -6.45
C ARG A 44 7.37 -8.56 -6.35
N PRO A 45 7.18 -9.36 -5.28
CA PRO A 45 5.90 -10.00 -5.02
C PRO A 45 4.87 -8.94 -4.62
N VAL A 46 3.80 -8.79 -5.40
CA VAL A 46 2.76 -7.77 -5.15
C VAL A 46 1.44 -8.41 -4.79
N LEU A 47 0.83 -7.96 -3.70
CA LEU A 47 -0.58 -8.21 -3.40
C LEU A 47 -1.39 -6.94 -3.69
N TYR A 48 -2.16 -6.99 -4.78
CA TYR A 48 -3.00 -5.88 -5.21
C TYR A 48 -4.39 -5.97 -4.56
N LEU A 49 -4.74 -4.96 -3.79
CA LEU A 49 -5.98 -4.87 -3.01
C LEU A 49 -7.12 -4.17 -3.76
N GLY A 50 -6.82 -3.50 -4.88
CA GLY A 50 -7.79 -2.76 -5.68
C GLY A 50 -8.06 -1.34 -5.18
N ALA A 51 -9.16 -0.76 -5.65
CA ALA A 51 -9.65 0.53 -5.20
C ALA A 51 -10.50 0.46 -3.93
N ASN A 52 -10.76 1.62 -3.33
CA ASN A 52 -11.72 1.79 -2.25
C ASN A 52 -11.47 0.85 -1.05
N VAL A 53 -10.21 0.75 -0.61
CA VAL A 53 -9.85 -0.12 0.51
C VAL A 53 -9.89 0.68 1.81
N PRO A 54 -10.75 0.32 2.78
CA PRO A 54 -10.77 0.97 4.09
C PRO A 54 -9.41 0.89 4.79
N VAL A 55 -9.05 1.94 5.53
CA VAL A 55 -7.77 1.99 6.27
C VAL A 55 -7.60 0.81 7.23
N ALA A 56 -8.69 0.36 7.85
CA ALA A 56 -8.69 -0.81 8.73
C ALA A 56 -8.32 -2.10 7.98
N ASP A 57 -8.78 -2.27 6.74
CA ASP A 57 -8.51 -3.43 5.91
C ASP A 57 -7.09 -3.41 5.34
N LEU A 58 -6.57 -2.22 5.01
CA LEU A 58 -5.17 -2.01 4.67
C LEU A 58 -4.28 -2.48 5.82
N ALA A 59 -4.53 -1.98 7.03
CA ALA A 59 -3.76 -2.34 8.23
C ALA A 59 -3.88 -3.83 8.57
N ALA A 60 -5.11 -4.38 8.55
CA ALA A 60 -5.34 -5.79 8.84
C ALA A 60 -4.67 -6.71 7.81
N THR A 61 -4.64 -6.30 6.53
CA THR A 61 -3.95 -7.06 5.49
C THR A 61 -2.45 -6.97 5.63
N ALA A 62 -1.88 -5.79 5.88
CA ALA A 62 -0.46 -5.61 6.13
C ALA A 62 0.04 -6.52 7.26
N ARG A 63 -0.68 -6.55 8.39
CA ARG A 63 -0.35 -7.46 9.52
C ARG A 63 -0.48 -8.94 9.14
N ARG A 64 -1.57 -9.33 8.47
CA ARG A 64 -1.83 -10.72 8.09
C ARG A 64 -0.81 -11.28 7.11
N THR A 65 -0.33 -10.46 6.19
CA THR A 65 0.65 -10.86 5.17
C THR A 65 2.08 -10.55 5.58
N GLN A 66 2.27 -9.96 6.77
CA GLN A 66 3.56 -9.46 7.25
C GLN A 66 4.24 -8.55 6.22
N ALA A 67 3.46 -7.73 5.52
CA ALA A 67 4.00 -6.89 4.45
C ALA A 67 4.89 -5.80 5.01
N ASP A 68 6.11 -5.71 4.49
CA ASP A 68 7.08 -4.69 4.89
C ASP A 68 6.82 -3.35 4.19
N VAL A 69 6.01 -3.34 3.13
CA VAL A 69 5.66 -2.13 2.40
C VAL A 69 4.18 -2.11 1.99
N LEU A 70 3.54 -0.96 2.23
CA LEU A 70 2.20 -0.63 1.77
C LEU A 70 2.22 0.61 0.88
N CYS A 71 1.86 0.43 -0.39
CA CYS A 71 1.73 1.48 -1.38
C CYS A 71 0.26 1.95 -1.49
N ILE A 72 0.03 3.25 -1.31
CA ILE A 72 -1.30 3.86 -1.36
C ILE A 72 -1.35 4.93 -2.45
N SER A 73 -2.33 4.80 -3.35
CA SER A 73 -2.61 5.84 -4.35
C SER A 73 -3.73 6.77 -3.86
N PHE A 74 -3.44 8.07 -3.82
CA PHE A 74 -4.42 9.13 -3.57
C PHE A 74 -4.81 9.82 -4.89
N GLY A 75 -6.10 9.72 -5.24
CA GLY A 75 -6.66 10.35 -6.42
C GLY A 75 -6.83 11.87 -6.30
N PRO A 76 -7.26 12.53 -7.39
CA PRO A 76 -7.36 13.99 -7.47
C PRO A 76 -8.45 14.60 -6.57
N ASP A 77 -9.48 13.83 -6.24
CA ASP A 77 -10.60 14.29 -5.39
C ASP A 77 -10.23 14.29 -3.89
N ARG A 78 -9.02 13.84 -3.56
CA ARG A 78 -8.54 13.76 -2.19
C ARG A 78 -7.72 14.99 -1.82
N THR A 79 -8.08 15.64 -0.73
CA THR A 79 -7.28 16.75 -0.21
C THR A 79 -6.06 16.25 0.57
N PRO A 80 -5.00 17.07 0.69
CA PRO A 80 -3.83 16.72 1.51
C PRO A 80 -4.17 16.44 2.98
N ASP A 81 -5.14 17.17 3.56
CA ASP A 81 -5.56 16.96 4.95
C ASP A 81 -6.30 15.63 5.13
N ASP A 82 -7.09 15.23 4.13
CA ASP A 82 -7.75 13.94 4.13
C ASP A 82 -6.75 12.79 4.02
N ALA A 83 -5.69 12.95 3.23
CA ALA A 83 -4.61 11.98 3.14
C ALA A 83 -3.81 11.89 4.47
N ARG A 84 -3.47 13.04 5.09
CA ARG A 84 -2.79 13.07 6.41
C ARG A 84 -3.61 12.38 7.50
N ARG A 85 -4.93 12.58 7.49
CA ARG A 85 -5.85 11.96 8.45
C ARG A 85 -5.84 10.44 8.30
N GLU A 86 -5.93 9.92 7.07
CA GLU A 86 -5.88 8.47 6.83
C GLU A 86 -4.53 7.87 7.18
N LEU A 87 -3.43 8.54 6.84
CA LEU A 87 -2.09 8.08 7.19
C LEU A 87 -1.89 8.02 8.71
N ARG A 88 -2.42 9.00 9.46
CA ARG A 88 -2.40 8.95 10.93
C ARG A 88 -3.16 7.76 11.48
N LEU A 89 -4.38 7.53 11.00
CA LEU A 89 -5.19 6.37 11.40
C LEU A 89 -4.49 5.05 11.05
N LEU A 90 -3.83 4.99 9.89
CA LEU A 90 -3.09 3.82 9.46
C LEU A 90 -1.89 3.54 10.38
N LEU A 91 -1.14 4.57 10.77
CA LEU A 91 -0.04 4.44 11.74
C LEU A 91 -0.53 4.01 13.12
N GLU A 92 -1.68 4.52 13.59
CA GLU A 92 -2.29 4.07 14.84
C GLU A 92 -2.67 2.59 14.82
N LEU A 93 -3.07 2.07 13.65
CA LEU A 93 -3.42 0.67 13.44
C LEU A 93 -2.20 -0.23 13.11
N LEU A 94 -1.04 0.37 12.83
CA LEU A 94 0.23 -0.31 12.57
C LEU A 94 1.30 0.16 13.59
N PRO A 95 1.09 -0.10 14.89
CA PRO A 95 2.00 0.40 15.94
C PRO A 95 3.38 -0.27 15.94
N ASP A 96 3.49 -1.48 15.39
CA ASP A 96 4.75 -2.23 15.25
C ASP A 96 5.37 -1.89 13.88
N ALA A 97 6.29 -0.92 13.89
CA ALA A 97 6.64 -0.07 12.74
C ALA A 97 7.61 -0.67 11.71
N ASP A 98 7.41 -1.92 11.30
CA ASP A 98 8.20 -2.55 10.23
C ASP A 98 7.58 -2.33 8.83
N CYS A 99 6.30 -1.92 8.78
CA CYS A 99 5.61 -1.65 7.52
C CYS A 99 5.81 -0.20 7.06
N ARG A 100 6.59 0.00 6.01
CA ARG A 100 6.81 1.30 5.36
C ARG A 100 5.60 1.67 4.51
N ILE A 101 5.18 2.92 4.57
CA ILE A 101 4.06 3.42 3.77
C ILE A 101 4.60 4.30 2.65
N ILE A 102 4.32 3.92 1.40
CA ILE A 102 4.66 4.73 0.23
C ILE A 102 3.37 5.31 -0.35
N VAL A 103 3.33 6.62 -0.53
CA VAL A 103 2.15 7.34 -1.02
C VAL A 103 2.45 8.05 -2.32
N GLY A 104 1.49 8.08 -3.23
CA GLY A 104 1.61 8.81 -4.49
C GLY A 104 0.27 9.18 -5.10
N GLY A 105 0.31 9.91 -6.21
CA GLY A 105 -0.88 10.46 -6.86
C GLY A 105 -1.19 11.88 -6.39
N ARG A 106 -2.08 12.57 -7.12
CA ARG A 106 -2.27 14.04 -6.98
C ARG A 106 -2.72 14.45 -5.58
N GLY A 107 -3.49 13.62 -4.88
CA GLY A 107 -3.89 13.89 -3.50
C GLY A 107 -2.75 13.81 -2.49
N ALA A 108 -1.58 13.28 -2.89
CA ALA A 108 -0.37 13.18 -2.09
C ALA A 108 0.63 14.33 -2.34
N ASP A 109 0.45 15.17 -3.36
CA ASP A 109 1.46 16.13 -3.84
C ASP A 109 1.91 17.14 -2.75
N ALA A 110 1.01 17.49 -1.81
CA ALA A 110 1.30 18.42 -0.72
C ALA A 110 1.63 17.70 0.61
N LEU A 111 1.79 16.38 0.59
CA LEU A 111 2.36 15.66 1.72
C LEU A 111 3.87 15.95 1.75
N GLN A 112 4.37 16.34 2.92
CA GLN A 112 5.80 16.48 3.09
C GLN A 112 6.41 15.06 3.06
N PRO A 113 7.36 14.79 2.16
CA PRO A 113 8.13 13.55 2.22
C PRO A 113 8.94 13.57 3.53
N HIS A 114 9.13 12.41 4.16
CA HIS A 114 9.95 12.21 5.37
C HIS A 114 9.25 12.37 6.72
N GLN A 115 8.19 11.58 6.94
CA GLN A 115 7.93 11.06 8.28
C GLN A 115 8.63 9.70 8.43
N PRO A 116 9.04 9.27 9.64
CA PRO A 116 9.89 8.09 9.84
C PRO A 116 9.37 6.76 9.26
N HIS A 117 8.13 6.70 8.77
CA HIS A 117 7.54 5.53 8.11
C HIS A 117 6.75 5.86 6.83
N ILE A 118 6.76 7.13 6.37
CA ILE A 118 5.98 7.58 5.21
C ILE A 118 6.89 8.24 4.18
N THR A 119 6.89 7.70 2.97
CA THR A 119 7.57 8.24 1.80
C THR A 119 6.54 8.67 0.76
N ALA A 120 6.52 9.95 0.41
CA ALA A 120 5.74 10.43 -0.74
C ALA A 120 6.60 10.37 -2.00
N ILE A 121 6.07 9.78 -3.07
CA ILE A 121 6.73 9.72 -4.38
C ILE A 121 6.00 10.63 -5.39
N PRO A 122 6.73 11.44 -6.18
CA PRO A 122 6.12 12.38 -7.11
C PRO A 122 5.56 11.68 -8.36
N THR A 123 6.13 10.54 -8.74
CA THR A 123 5.73 9.77 -9.92
C THR A 123 5.88 8.29 -9.66
N ILE A 124 5.12 7.49 -10.43
CA ILE A 124 5.17 6.03 -10.32
C ILE A 124 6.55 5.45 -10.67
N THR A 125 7.33 6.13 -11.50
CA THR A 125 8.68 5.72 -11.89
C THR A 125 9.68 5.77 -10.73
N ALA A 126 9.41 6.54 -9.68
CA ALA A 126 10.24 6.58 -8.48
C ALA A 126 9.95 5.42 -7.51
N LEU A 127 8.87 4.65 -7.75
CA LEU A 127 8.43 3.60 -6.82
C LEU A 127 9.46 2.47 -6.62
N PRO A 128 10.12 1.91 -7.66
CA PRO A 128 11.14 0.89 -7.46
C PRO A 128 12.32 1.39 -6.60
N GLY A 129 12.86 2.58 -6.91
CA GLY A 129 13.96 3.17 -6.13
C GLY A 129 13.58 3.46 -4.68
N ALA A 130 12.35 3.93 -4.43
CA ALA A 130 11.85 4.17 -3.07
C ALA A 130 11.78 2.88 -2.22
N LEU A 131 11.72 1.70 -2.83
CA LEU A 131 11.84 0.43 -2.11
C LEU A 131 13.28 0.08 -1.75
N GLU A 132 14.25 0.46 -2.58
CA GLU A 132 15.66 0.10 -2.52
C GLU A 132 16.50 0.93 -1.55
N ASP A 133 16.04 2.15 -1.18
CA ASP A 133 16.73 3.10 -0.28
C ASP A 133 16.97 2.60 1.18
N HIS A 134 17.01 1.28 1.41
CA HIS A 134 17.15 0.65 2.72
C HIS A 134 17.95 -0.67 2.70
N HIS A 135 19.02 -0.74 1.90
CA HIS A 135 20.10 -1.72 2.11
C HIS A 135 21.35 -1.05 2.67
#